data_AF-S4PQF1-F1
#
_entry.id   AF-S4PQF1-F1
#
_cell.length_a   1.000
_cell.length_b   1.000
_cell.length_c   1.000
_cell.angle_alpha   90.00
_cell.angle_beta   90.00
_cell.angle_gamma   90.00
#
_symmetry.space_group_name_H-M   'P 1'
#
loop_
_entity.id
_entity.type
_entity.pdbx_description
1 polymer ?
#
loop_
_entity_poly.entity_id
_entity_poly.type
_entity_poly.pdbx_seq_one_letter_code
_entity_poly.pdbx_strand_id
1 'polypeptide(L)'
;MWKKWIDNKSLGGSERLNTIMSCVMLRRTKQQLQEKGQLTCLPERSSHELTVTLAQEEMNVYQKVLVFSKTLFAQFLHQRAEKQSGLQGTMPPKKDSEYAKMHKKMIALQGAKPVKSHEILVLLLRLRQVCCHCGLIAAMLDHDNNTEL
;
A
#
# COMPACT_ATOMS: atom_id res chain seq x y z
N MET A 1 12.04 11.26 28.39
CA MET A 1 13.46 10.85 28.48
C MET A 1 14.15 10.83 27.10
N TRP A 2 13.74 9.98 26.15
CA TRP A 2 14.32 9.90 24.80
C TRP A 2 14.45 11.26 24.07
N LYS A 3 13.34 12.00 23.93
CA LYS A 3 13.31 13.30 23.24
C LYS A 3 14.25 14.36 23.85
N LYS A 4 14.51 14.28 25.15
CA LYS A 4 15.33 15.27 25.88
C LYS A 4 16.83 14.99 25.71
N TRP A 5 17.22 13.72 25.76
CA TRP A 5 18.62 13.32 25.89
C TRP A 5 19.25 12.79 24.60
N ILE A 6 18.45 12.28 23.66
CA ILE A 6 18.93 11.58 22.45
C ILE A 6 18.42 12.27 21.17
N ASP A 7 17.10 12.48 21.03
CA ASP A 7 16.49 13.08 19.83
C ASP A 7 16.49 14.61 19.85
N ASN A 8 17.59 15.19 20.34
CA ASN A 8 17.81 16.64 20.40
C ASN A 8 18.72 17.14 19.26
N LYS A 9 19.01 16.29 18.27
CA LYS A 9 19.91 16.53 17.12
C LYS A 9 21.31 17.04 17.50
N SER A 10 21.70 16.87 18.76
CA SER A 10 23.03 17.27 19.24
C SER A 10 24.04 16.13 19.10
N LEU A 11 25.31 16.49 18.95
CA LEU A 11 26.43 15.55 19.03
C LEU A 11 26.37 14.70 20.30
N GLY A 12 26.12 15.32 21.46
CA GLY A 12 25.99 14.61 22.74
C GLY A 12 24.78 13.66 22.82
N GLY A 13 23.72 13.89 22.03
CA GLY A 13 22.61 12.95 21.89
C GLY A 13 23.02 11.69 21.12
N SER A 14 23.80 11.86 20.05
CA SER A 14 24.38 10.77 19.26
C SER A 14 25.36 9.92 20.08
N GLU A 15 26.24 10.56 20.86
CA GLU A 15 27.21 9.85 21.71
C GLU A 15 26.52 8.98 22.77
N ARG A 16 25.52 9.53 23.47
CA ARG A 16 24.74 8.76 24.45
C ARG A 16 24.04 7.57 23.82
N LEU A 17 23.47 7.74 22.63
CA LEU A 17 22.87 6.64 21.88
C LEU A 17 23.92 5.59 21.53
N ASN A 18 25.11 6.01 21.07
CA ASN A 18 26.19 5.10 20.72
C ASN A 18 26.70 4.31 21.94
N THR A 19 26.81 4.94 23.11
CA THR A 19 27.17 4.27 24.36
C THR A 19 26.14 3.21 24.76
N ILE A 20 24.85 3.50 24.64
CA ILE A 20 23.81 2.50 24.92
C ILE A 20 23.89 1.37 23.90
N MET A 21 24.02 1.71 22.61
CA MET A 21 24.06 0.74 21.52
C MET A 21 25.26 -0.18 21.57
N SER A 22 26.44 0.29 21.98
CA SER A 22 27.65 -0.54 22.06
C SER A 22 27.53 -1.70 23.06
N CYS A 23 26.66 -1.57 24.07
CA CYS A 23 26.41 -2.61 25.06
C CYS A 23 25.36 -3.65 24.59
N VAL A 24 24.45 -3.29 23.68
CA VAL A 24 23.28 -4.13 23.32
C VAL A 24 23.24 -4.57 21.87
N MET A 25 23.98 -3.89 20.98
CA MET A 25 23.94 -4.11 19.54
C MET A 25 25.35 -4.41 19.02
N LEU A 26 25.50 -5.57 18.39
CA LEU A 26 26.67 -5.89 17.57
C LEU A 26 26.38 -5.55 16.11
N ARG A 27 27.09 -4.55 15.56
CA ARG A 27 27.05 -4.21 14.13
C ARG A 27 28.42 -4.49 13.50
N ARG A 28 28.45 -5.27 12.42
CA ARG A 28 29.64 -5.56 11.61
C ARG A 28 29.30 -5.33 10.14
N THR A 29 30.21 -4.73 9.37
CA THR A 29 30.05 -4.58 7.91
C THR A 29 30.95 -5.57 7.17
N LYS A 30 30.58 -5.92 5.93
CA LYS A 30 31.40 -6.77 5.05
C LYS A 30 32.80 -6.18 4.87
N GLN A 31 32.88 -4.87 4.66
CA GLN A 31 34.13 -4.12 4.55
C GLN A 31 35.01 -4.25 5.80
N GLN A 32 34.45 -4.00 6.99
CA GLN A 32 35.18 -4.12 8.26
C GLN A 32 35.73 -5.53 8.51
N LEU A 33 35.02 -6.56 8.06
CA LEU A 33 35.47 -7.94 8.19
C LEU A 33 36.56 -8.31 7.17
N GLN A 34 36.48 -7.74 5.97
CA GLN A 34 37.49 -7.90 4.91
C GLN A 34 38.81 -7.22 5.30
N GLU A 35 38.76 -5.98 5.81
CA GLU A 35 39.93 -5.25 6.31
C GLU A 35 40.63 -5.98 7.46
N LYS A 36 39.86 -6.68 8.31
CA LYS A 36 40.39 -7.49 9.42
C LYS A 36 40.91 -8.87 9.00
N GLY A 37 40.82 -9.24 7.72
CA GLY A 37 41.16 -10.57 7.23
C GLY A 37 40.23 -11.69 7.74
N GLN A 38 39.10 -11.33 8.34
CA GLN A 38 38.11 -12.27 8.91
C GLN A 38 37.07 -12.73 7.88
N LEU A 39 37.08 -12.12 6.69
CA LEU A 39 36.19 -12.45 5.59
C LEU A 39 36.97 -12.35 4.28
N THR A 40 37.13 -13.48 3.58
CA THR A 40 37.65 -13.52 2.20
C THR A 40 36.74 -12.72 1.26
N CYS A 41 37.28 -12.23 0.13
CA CYS A 41 36.50 -11.47 -0.85
C CYS A 41 35.19 -12.19 -1.18
N LEU A 42 34.07 -11.61 -0.78
CA LEU A 42 32.76 -12.12 -1.14
C LEU A 42 32.57 -11.89 -2.65
N PRO A 43 31.99 -12.86 -3.37
CA PRO A 43 31.65 -12.65 -4.77
C PRO A 43 30.73 -11.42 -4.89
N GLU A 44 30.91 -10.70 -5.98
CA GLU A 44 30.11 -9.50 -6.25
C GLU A 44 28.62 -9.86 -6.32
N ARG A 45 27.77 -9.04 -5.70
CA ARG A 45 26.32 -9.24 -5.76
C ARG A 45 25.83 -8.80 -7.12
N SER A 46 25.49 -9.74 -7.99
CA SER A 46 24.67 -9.44 -9.17
C SER A 46 23.20 -9.33 -8.76
N SER A 47 22.50 -8.36 -9.34
CA SER A 47 21.03 -8.25 -9.23
C SER A 47 20.47 -8.32 -10.65
N HIS A 48 19.52 -9.22 -10.86
CA HIS A 48 18.86 -9.42 -12.15
C HIS A 48 17.38 -9.12 -11.97
N GLU A 49 16.82 -8.29 -12.84
CA GLU A 49 15.39 -7.98 -12.87
C GLU A 49 14.76 -8.76 -14.02
N LEU A 50 13.72 -9.54 -13.71
CA LEU A 50 12.99 -10.33 -14.69
C LEU A 50 11.55 -9.83 -14.72
N THR A 51 11.15 -9.26 -15.84
CA THR A 51 9.77 -8.83 -16.07
C THR A 51 8.93 -10.03 -16.47
N VAL A 52 7.92 -10.34 -15.67
CA VAL A 52 6.99 -11.43 -15.93
C VAL A 52 5.65 -10.86 -16.41
N THR A 53 5.04 -11.50 -17.40
CA THR A 53 3.71 -11.18 -17.90
C THR A 53 2.70 -12.18 -17.37
N LEU A 54 1.58 -11.68 -16.86
CA LEU A 54 0.45 -12.51 -16.44
C LEU A 54 -0.13 -13.27 -17.65
N ALA A 55 -0.57 -14.50 -17.43
CA ALA A 55 -1.34 -15.22 -18.42
C ALA A 55 -2.67 -14.51 -18.70
N GLN A 56 -3.30 -14.80 -19.84
CA GLN A 56 -4.54 -14.11 -20.23
C GLN A 56 -5.63 -14.19 -19.16
N GLU A 57 -5.81 -15.36 -18.54
CA GLU A 57 -6.80 -15.59 -17.50
C GLU A 57 -6.50 -14.77 -16.23
N GLU A 58 -5.24 -14.75 -15.80
CA GLU A 58 -4.78 -13.98 -14.65
C GLU A 58 -4.89 -12.46 -14.90
N MET A 59 -4.55 -12.03 -16.11
CA MET A 59 -4.71 -10.63 -16.53
C MET A 59 -6.18 -10.21 -16.51
N ASN A 60 -7.10 -11.08 -16.92
CA ASN A 60 -8.54 -10.79 -16.87
C ASN A 60 -9.00 -10.58 -15.41
N VAL A 61 -8.53 -11.41 -14.48
CA VAL A 61 -8.81 -11.24 -13.04
C VAL A 61 -8.23 -9.92 -12.54
N TYR A 62 -6.97 -9.63 -12.86
CA TYR A 62 -6.28 -8.39 -12.48
C TYR A 62 -7.02 -7.15 -12.98
N GLN A 63 -7.45 -7.14 -14.25
CA GLN A 63 -8.17 -6.02 -14.85
C GLN A 63 -9.52 -5.77 -14.17
N LYS A 64 -10.27 -6.82 -13.82
CA LYS A 64 -11.54 -6.67 -13.08
C LYS A 64 -11.32 -6.00 -11.72
N VAL A 65 -10.33 -6.47 -10.95
CA VAL A 65 -9.98 -5.89 -9.65
C VAL A 65 -9.47 -4.44 -9.82
N LEU A 66 -8.71 -4.17 -10.88
CA LEU A 66 -8.17 -2.84 -11.16
C LEU A 66 -9.29 -1.83 -11.47
N VAL A 67 -10.26 -2.19 -12.32
CA VAL A 67 -11.40 -1.32 -12.61
C VAL A 67 -12.16 -1.01 -11.33
N PHE A 68 -12.47 -2.02 -10.52
CA PHE A 68 -13.14 -1.84 -9.23
C PHE A 68 -12.35 -0.89 -8.30
N SER A 69 -11.04 -1.09 -8.17
CA SER A 69 -10.17 -0.24 -7.34
C SER A 69 -10.13 1.22 -7.80
N LYS A 70 -10.15 1.47 -9.11
CA LYS A 70 -10.15 2.83 -9.67
C LYS A 70 -11.45 3.55 -9.36
N THR A 71 -12.57 2.85 -9.49
CA THR A 71 -13.90 3.42 -9.18
C THR A 71 -14.02 3.78 -7.70
N LEU A 72 -13.61 2.87 -6.81
CA LEU A 72 -13.68 3.10 -5.37
C LEU A 72 -12.70 4.18 -4.91
N PHE A 73 -11.52 4.28 -5.53
CA PHE A 73 -10.57 5.37 -5.29
C PHE A 73 -11.10 6.73 -5.78
N ALA A 74 -11.77 6.78 -6.93
CA ALA A 74 -12.41 8.01 -7.41
C ALA A 74 -13.47 8.51 -6.41
N GLN A 75 -14.28 7.61 -5.85
CA GLN A 75 -15.24 7.97 -4.79
C GLN A 75 -14.56 8.52 -3.55
N PHE A 76 -13.48 7.87 -3.10
CA PHE A 76 -12.70 8.36 -1.97
C PHE A 76 -12.16 9.78 -2.22
N LEU A 77 -11.65 10.06 -3.43
CA LEU A 77 -11.21 11.39 -3.83
C LEU A 77 -12.35 12.41 -3.81
N HIS A 78 -13.52 12.05 -4.36
CA HIS A 78 -14.70 12.91 -4.34
C HIS A 78 -15.16 13.22 -2.91
N GLN A 79 -15.27 12.21 -2.05
CA GLN A 79 -15.65 12.40 -0.64
C GLN A 79 -14.65 13.29 0.11
N ARG A 80 -13.35 13.16 -0.20
CA ARG A 80 -12.31 14.01 0.39
C ARG A 80 -12.42 15.45 -0.12
N ALA A 81 -12.65 15.64 -1.42
CA ALA A 81 -12.86 16.95 -2.01
C ALA A 81 -14.11 17.63 -1.42
N GLU A 82 -15.22 16.91 -1.26
CA GLU A 82 -16.46 17.40 -0.64
C GLU A 82 -16.29 17.74 0.84
N LYS A 83 -15.55 16.94 1.61
CA LYS A 83 -15.22 17.30 3.00
C LYS A 83 -14.35 18.54 3.08
N GLN A 84 -13.52 18.78 2.08
CA GLN A 84 -12.62 19.93 2.01
C GLN A 84 -13.32 21.18 1.45
N SER A 85 -14.29 21.02 0.54
CA SER A 85 -15.16 22.07 0.00
C SER A 85 -16.41 22.32 0.85
N GLY A 86 -16.79 21.42 1.76
CA GLY A 86 -17.79 21.69 2.81
C GLY A 86 -17.35 22.79 3.79
N LEU A 87 -16.06 23.14 3.80
CA LEU A 87 -15.54 24.36 4.44
C LEU A 87 -15.62 25.61 3.54
N GLN A 88 -15.94 25.47 2.26
CA GLN A 88 -16.04 26.57 1.30
C GLN A 88 -17.03 26.20 0.17
N GLY A 89 -18.32 26.35 0.45
CA GLY A 89 -19.39 25.85 -0.41
C GLY A 89 -19.33 26.39 -1.84
N THR A 90 -19.39 25.52 -2.84
CA THR A 90 -19.90 25.81 -4.20
C THR A 90 -20.22 24.51 -4.98
N MET A 91 -21.45 24.49 -5.51
CA MET A 91 -22.14 23.74 -6.58
C MET A 91 -21.48 22.51 -7.29
N PRO A 92 -22.27 21.47 -7.66
CA PRO A 92 -21.78 20.25 -8.32
C PRO A 92 -21.69 20.39 -9.86
N PRO A 93 -20.73 19.75 -10.54
CA PRO A 93 -20.74 19.67 -11.99
C PRO A 93 -21.59 18.48 -12.47
N LYS A 94 -22.59 18.79 -13.29
CA LYS A 94 -23.40 17.86 -14.07
C LYS A 94 -22.55 17.27 -15.20
N LYS A 95 -22.54 15.94 -15.40
CA LYS A 95 -22.27 15.29 -16.69
C LYS A 95 -22.75 13.83 -16.70
N ASP A 96 -23.86 13.63 -17.40
CA ASP A 96 -24.46 12.33 -17.72
C ASP A 96 -23.51 11.49 -18.58
N SER A 97 -22.85 10.54 -17.96
CA SER A 97 -22.09 9.48 -18.64
C SER A 97 -22.72 8.13 -18.30
N GLU A 98 -22.76 7.18 -19.24
CA GLU A 98 -23.14 5.79 -18.96
C GLU A 98 -22.31 5.18 -17.83
N TYR A 99 -21.06 5.65 -17.67
CA TYR A 99 -20.20 5.36 -16.52
C TYR A 99 -20.81 5.80 -15.18
N ALA A 100 -21.47 6.97 -15.13
CA ALA A 100 -22.16 7.47 -13.94
C ALA A 100 -23.40 6.62 -13.59
N LYS A 101 -24.07 6.04 -14.58
CA LYS A 101 -25.22 5.14 -14.37
C LYS A 101 -24.76 3.79 -13.81
N MET A 102 -23.68 3.21 -14.35
CA MET A 102 -23.05 2.00 -13.80
C MET A 102 -22.52 2.24 -12.38
N HIS A 103 -21.89 3.39 -12.15
CA HIS A 103 -21.40 3.85 -10.85
C HIS A 103 -22.51 3.98 -9.81
N LYS A 104 -23.66 4.56 -10.19
CA LYS A 104 -24.83 4.70 -9.31
C LYS A 104 -25.44 3.34 -8.96
N LYS A 105 -25.44 2.39 -9.90
CA LYS A 105 -25.91 1.01 -9.68
C LYS A 105 -24.99 0.22 -8.73
N MET A 106 -23.68 0.45 -8.82
CA MET A 106 -22.67 -0.19 -7.97
C MET A 106 -22.65 0.41 -6.54
N ILE A 107 -22.83 1.73 -6.40
CA ILE A 107 -23.05 2.40 -5.10
C ILE A 107 -24.37 1.93 -4.45
N ALA A 108 -25.43 1.76 -5.25
CA ALA A 108 -26.71 1.28 -4.75
C ALA A 108 -26.62 -0.18 -4.23
N LEU A 109 -25.74 -1.00 -4.82
CA LEU A 109 -25.47 -2.37 -4.37
C LEU A 109 -24.61 -2.42 -3.10
N GLN A 110 -23.66 -1.49 -2.90
CA GLN A 110 -22.78 -1.46 -1.73
C GLN A 110 -23.31 -0.65 -0.54
N GLY A 111 -24.44 0.04 -0.73
CA GLY A 111 -24.97 1.00 0.23
C GLY A 111 -24.11 2.26 0.30
N ALA A 112 -24.72 3.41 0.57
CA ALA A 112 -24.08 4.72 0.63
C ALA A 112 -23.13 4.90 1.84
N LYS A 113 -22.21 3.97 2.08
CA LYS A 113 -21.21 4.06 3.14
C LYS A 113 -20.00 4.85 2.63
N PRO A 114 -19.49 5.82 3.42
CA PRO A 114 -18.29 6.55 3.05
C PRO A 114 -17.09 5.61 2.98
N VAL A 115 -16.30 5.76 1.92
CA VAL A 115 -15.13 4.91 1.66
C VAL A 115 -14.02 5.32 2.62
N LYS A 116 -13.51 4.35 3.37
CA LYS A 116 -12.43 4.54 4.34
C LYS A 116 -11.08 4.28 3.68
N SER A 117 -10.03 4.97 4.14
CA SER A 117 -8.68 4.82 3.57
C SER A 117 -8.14 3.39 3.65
N HIS A 118 -8.54 2.60 4.65
CA HIS A 118 -8.10 1.20 4.77
C HIS A 118 -8.66 0.32 3.65
N GLU A 119 -9.85 0.63 3.12
CA GLU A 119 -10.46 -0.13 2.01
C GLU A 119 -9.64 0.03 0.73
N ILE A 120 -9.08 1.22 0.49
CA ILE A 120 -8.12 1.47 -0.60
C ILE A 120 -6.87 0.61 -0.45
N LEU A 121 -6.31 0.55 0.77
CA LEU A 121 -5.10 -0.25 1.03
C LEU A 121 -5.35 -1.75 0.85
N VAL A 122 -6.54 -2.23 1.23
CA VAL A 122 -6.95 -3.62 0.98
C VAL A 122 -7.02 -3.90 -0.52
N LEU A 123 -7.57 -3.01 -1.34
CA LEU A 123 -7.61 -3.21 -2.79
C LEU A 123 -6.23 -3.20 -3.45
N LEU A 124 -5.33 -2.33 -2.99
CA LEU A 124 -3.93 -2.35 -3.42
C LEU A 124 -3.23 -3.66 -3.04
N LEU A 125 -3.50 -4.20 -1.85
CA LEU A 125 -3.01 -5.50 -1.44
C LEU A 125 -3.54 -6.61 -2.36
N ARG A 126 -4.83 -6.61 -2.68
CA ARG A 126 -5.45 -7.62 -3.56
C ARG A 126 -4.86 -7.58 -4.96
N LEU A 127 -4.61 -6.40 -5.53
CA LEU A 127 -3.90 -6.27 -6.81
C LEU A 127 -2.49 -6.89 -6.77
N ARG A 128 -1.73 -6.64 -5.69
CA ARG A 128 -0.40 -7.25 -5.51
C ARG A 128 -0.48 -8.77 -5.38
N GLN A 129 -1.50 -9.28 -4.69
CA GLN A 129 -1.72 -10.72 -4.53
C GLN A 129 -2.05 -11.40 -5.87
N VAL A 130 -2.85 -10.78 -6.73
CA VAL A 130 -3.13 -11.29 -8.08
C VAL A 130 -1.85 -11.37 -8.92
N CYS A 131 -0.93 -10.40 -8.78
CA CYS A 131 0.38 -10.48 -9.44
C CYS A 131 1.26 -11.65 -8.97
N CYS A 132 0.97 -12.24 -7.81
CA CYS A 132 1.69 -13.41 -7.30
C CYS A 132 0.94 -14.72 -7.62
N HIS A 133 -0.35 -14.80 -7.28
CA HIS A 133 -1.21 -15.96 -7.51
C HIS A 133 -2.70 -15.63 -7.31
N CYS A 134 -3.55 -15.95 -8.29
CA CYS A 134 -4.99 -15.63 -8.23
C CYS A 134 -5.75 -16.30 -7.08
N GLY A 135 -5.31 -17.49 -6.62
CA GLY A 135 -5.95 -18.17 -5.48
C GLY A 135 -5.90 -17.39 -4.15
N LEU A 136 -5.00 -16.41 -4.02
CA LEU A 136 -4.88 -15.59 -2.80
C LEU A 136 -6.04 -14.60 -2.61
N ILE A 137 -6.86 -14.37 -3.63
CA ILE A 137 -8.03 -13.50 -3.56
C ILE A 137 -9.36 -14.26 -3.50
N ALA A 138 -9.35 -15.60 -3.46
CA ALA A 138 -10.58 -16.40 -3.45
C ALA A 138 -11.54 -16.00 -2.32
N ALA A 139 -11.03 -15.87 -1.09
CA ALA A 139 -11.83 -15.46 0.06
C ALA A 139 -12.43 -14.04 -0.06
N MET A 140 -11.88 -13.17 -0.90
CA MET A 140 -12.50 -11.87 -1.20
C MET A 140 -13.77 -12.05 -2.05
N LEU A 141 -13.79 -13.05 -2.94
CA LEU A 141 -14.90 -13.35 -3.83
C LEU A 141 -15.98 -14.19 -3.12
N ASP A 142 -15.60 -15.00 -2.14
CA ASP A 142 -16.52 -15.90 -1.42
C ASP A 142 -17.53 -15.17 -0.52
N HIS A 143 -17.21 -13.96 -0.04
CA HIS A 143 -18.08 -13.19 0.85
C HIS A 143 -19.33 -12.61 0.18
N ASP A 144 -19.42 -12.60 -1.16
CA ASP A 144 -20.60 -12.11 -1.87
C ASP A 144 -21.75 -13.14 -1.94
N ASN A 145 -21.51 -14.41 -1.57
CA ASN A 145 -22.52 -15.49 -1.62
C ASN A 145 -23.38 -15.64 -0.36
N ASN A 146 -23.15 -14.86 0.70
CA ASN A 146 -23.82 -15.07 2.00
C ASN A 146 -24.79 -13.95 2.41
N THR A 147 -25.34 -13.22 1.44
CA THR A 147 -26.34 -12.15 1.66
C THR A 147 -27.67 -12.47 0.97
N GLU A 148 -28.13 -13.71 1.09
CA GLU A 148 -29.52 -14.09 0.86
C GLU A 148 -29.98 -14.97 2.03
N LEU A 149 -30.54 -14.34 3.06
CA LEU A 149 -31.49 -14.88 4.04
C LEU A 149 -32.20 -13.73 4.75
#